data_AF-A0A953CJZ5-F1
#
_entry.id   AF-A0A953CJZ5-F1
#
_cell.length_a   1.000
_cell.length_b   1.000
_cell.length_c   1.000
_cell.angle_alpha   90.00
_cell.angle_beta   90.00
_cell.angle_gamma   90.00
#
_symmetry.space_group_name_H-M   'P 1'
#
loop_
_entity.id
_entity.type
_entity.pdbx_description
1 polymer ?
#
loop_
_entity_poly.entity_id
_entity_poly.type
_entity_poly.pdbx_seq_one_letter_code
_entity_poly.pdbx_strand_id
1 'polypeptide(L)'
;MDTVTEIATIECPYCAEVINAKSKKCKHCGEILDHQMREIEMLKRQAGGPHVFMNAGGASAAGGGGGGASSSAAAAVGSAAADLGLRRFPHWIHILVTLLTTGLWLPGYLLMYWFRNKRYYY
;
A
#
# COMPACT_ATOMS: atom_id res chain seq x y z
N MET A 1 36.04 10.04 -7.80
CA MET A 1 35.88 11.40 -8.33
C MET A 1 34.40 11.71 -8.24
N ASP A 2 33.98 12.27 -7.11
CA ASP A 2 32.59 12.67 -6.89
C ASP A 2 32.31 13.89 -7.76
N THR A 3 31.60 13.67 -8.86
CA THR A 3 31.13 14.76 -9.73
C THR A 3 30.04 15.51 -9.00
N VAL A 4 30.41 16.61 -8.35
CA VAL A 4 29.47 17.62 -7.83
C VAL A 4 28.64 18.09 -9.02
N THR A 5 27.43 17.57 -9.10
CA THR A 5 26.50 17.88 -10.18
C THR A 5 25.99 19.29 -9.94
N GLU A 6 26.36 20.23 -10.79
CA GLU A 6 25.85 21.59 -10.79
C GLU A 6 24.32 21.56 -10.80
N ILE A 7 23.69 22.10 -9.75
CA ILE A 7 22.24 22.09 -9.60
C ILE A 7 21.69 23.26 -10.41
N ALA A 8 21.52 23.07 -11.71
CA ALA A 8 20.75 24.00 -12.52
C ALA A 8 19.30 24.05 -12.00
N THR A 9 18.78 25.24 -11.78
CA THR A 9 17.38 25.48 -11.38
C THR A 9 16.61 26.08 -12.56
N ILE A 10 15.37 25.61 -12.74
CA ILE A 10 14.45 26.09 -13.77
C ILE A 10 13.11 26.45 -13.14
N GLU A 11 12.29 27.25 -13.82
CA GLU A 11 10.94 27.56 -13.39
C GLU A 11 9.94 26.49 -13.88
N CYS A 12 9.03 26.08 -13.01
CA CYS A 12 7.98 25.13 -13.36
C CYS A 12 6.96 25.79 -14.33
N PRO A 13 6.65 25.20 -15.50
CA PRO A 13 5.72 25.78 -16.47
C PRO A 13 4.25 25.75 -16.02
N TYR A 14 3.95 25.11 -14.89
CA TYR A 14 2.58 24.95 -14.38
C TYR A 14 2.26 25.84 -13.18
N CYS A 15 3.24 26.09 -12.30
CA CYS A 15 3.03 26.90 -11.10
C CYS A 15 4.03 28.05 -10.94
N ALA A 16 4.95 28.24 -11.90
CA ALA A 16 5.98 29.28 -11.91
C ALA A 16 6.96 29.26 -10.70
N GLU A 17 6.99 28.17 -9.93
CA GLU A 17 7.92 28.01 -8.81
C GLU A 17 9.27 27.43 -9.26
N VAL A 18 10.35 27.84 -8.58
CA VAL A 18 11.72 27.44 -8.90
C VAL A 18 11.99 26.01 -8.43
N ILE A 19 12.37 25.15 -9.37
CA ILE A 19 12.62 23.71 -9.16
C ILE A 19 13.98 23.30 -9.73
N ASN A 20 14.42 22.10 -9.38
CA ASN A 20 15.66 21.53 -9.91
C ASN A 20 15.45 21.11 -11.37
N ALA A 21 16.39 21.43 -12.27
CA ALA A 21 16.34 21.08 -13.68
C ALA A 21 16.22 19.56 -13.93
N LYS A 22 16.74 18.74 -13.01
CA LYS A 22 16.64 17.27 -13.08
C LYS A 22 15.35 16.71 -12.46
N SER A 23 14.46 17.55 -11.95
CA SER A 23 13.25 17.09 -11.29
C SER A 23 12.22 16.57 -12.30
N LYS A 24 11.85 15.31 -12.10
CA LYS A 24 10.89 14.57 -12.92
C LYS A 24 9.43 14.97 -12.65
N LYS A 25 9.17 15.49 -11.45
CA LYS A 25 7.86 15.95 -10.96
C LYS A 25 8.05 17.20 -10.13
N CYS A 26 7.15 18.17 -10.26
CA CYS A 26 7.21 19.39 -9.47
C CYS A 26 6.87 19.08 -8.01
N LYS A 27 7.71 19.55 -7.07
CA LYS A 27 7.48 19.41 -5.62
C LYS A 27 6.34 20.29 -5.10
N HIS A 28 5.97 21.32 -5.86
CA HIS A 28 5.00 22.33 -5.46
C HIS A 28 3.59 22.01 -5.98
N CYS A 29 3.44 21.87 -7.30
CA CYS A 29 2.14 21.56 -7.91
C CYS A 29 1.88 20.07 -8.18
N GLY A 30 2.92 19.22 -8.12
CA GLY A 30 2.78 17.79 -8.36
C GLY A 30 2.61 17.39 -9.84
N GLU A 31 2.70 18.32 -10.79
CA GLU A 31 2.63 18.01 -12.22
C GLU A 31 3.92 17.34 -12.71
N ILE A 32 3.81 16.43 -13.69
CA ILE A 32 4.94 15.72 -14.28
C ILE A 32 5.58 16.62 -15.35
N LEU A 33 6.85 16.99 -15.16
CA LEU A 33 7.59 17.84 -16.10
C LEU A 33 8.22 17.05 -17.25
N ASP A 34 8.61 15.80 -16.99
CA ASP A 34 9.24 14.94 -17.98
C ASP A 34 8.21 14.45 -19.01
N HIS A 35 8.42 14.84 -20.27
CA HIS A 35 7.52 14.50 -21.38
C HIS A 35 7.41 13.00 -21.59
N GLN A 36 8.50 12.24 -21.41
CA GLN A 36 8.48 10.78 -21.57
C GLN A 36 7.60 10.12 -20.50
N MET A 37 7.72 10.57 -19.25
CA MET A 37 6.88 10.04 -18.18
C MET A 37 5.41 10.46 -18.32
N ARG A 38 5.16 11.65 -18.86
CA ARG A 38 3.81 12.13 -19.17
C ARG A 38 3.13 11.25 -20.21
N GLU A 39 3.83 10.90 -21.29
CA GLU A 39 3.31 9.97 -22.31
C GLU A 39 3.02 8.59 -21.74
N ILE A 40 3.93 8.04 -20.92
CA ILE A 40 3.73 6.73 -20.28
C ILE A 40 2.50 6.75 -19.36
N GLU A 41 2.31 7.81 -18.59
CA GLU A 41 1.12 7.98 -17.74
C GLU A 41 -0.17 8.14 -18.57
N MET A 42 -0.13 8.88 -19.68
CA MET A 42 -1.26 9.01 -20.60
C MET A 42 -1.63 7.68 -21.25
N LEU A 43 -0.63 6.91 -21.71
CA LEU A 43 -0.83 5.56 -22.25
C LEU A 43 -1.39 4.62 -21.17
N LYS A 44 -0.90 4.70 -19.94
CA LYS A 44 -1.39 3.90 -18.80
C LYS A 44 -2.83 4.26 -18.41
N ARG A 45 -3.22 5.53 -18.53
CA ARG A 45 -4.60 5.99 -18.30
C ARG A 45 -5.54 5.56 -19.42
N GLN A 46 -5.13 5.67 -20.68
CA GLN A 46 -5.91 5.21 -21.84
C GLN A 46 -6.06 3.69 -21.86
N ALA A 47 -5.05 2.96 -21.42
CA ALA A 47 -5.07 1.50 -21.30
C ALA A 47 -5.87 0.98 -20.10
N GLY A 48 -6.55 1.85 -19.34
CA GLY A 48 -7.42 1.42 -18.24
C GLY A 48 -6.67 0.94 -17.01
N GLY A 49 -5.68 1.71 -16.54
CA GLY A 49 -4.95 1.43 -15.29
C GLY A 49 -4.16 0.11 -15.32
N PRO A 50 -3.31 -0.15 -14.31
CA PRO A 50 -2.76 -1.48 -14.14
C PRO A 50 -3.91 -2.37 -13.68
N HIS A 51 -4.60 -3.01 -14.61
CA HIS A 51 -5.39 -4.18 -14.26
C HIS A 51 -4.37 -5.20 -13.74
N VAL A 52 -4.31 -5.36 -12.43
CA VAL A 52 -3.58 -6.47 -11.83
C VAL A 52 -4.55 -7.64 -11.93
N PHE A 53 -4.45 -8.44 -13.00
CA PHE A 53 -5.15 -9.73 -13.07
C PHE A 53 -4.53 -10.65 -12.01
N MET A 54 -5.06 -10.60 -10.79
CA MET A 54 -4.84 -11.65 -9.79
C MET A 54 -5.60 -12.89 -10.26
N ASN A 55 -4.86 -13.90 -10.73
CA ASN A 55 -5.37 -15.25 -10.82
C ASN A 55 -5.59 -15.78 -9.40
N ALA A 56 -6.77 -15.53 -8.83
CA ALA A 56 -7.21 -16.12 -7.57
C ALA A 56 -7.89 -17.49 -7.80
N GLY A 57 -7.37 -18.27 -8.75
CA GLY A 57 -7.85 -19.60 -9.13
C GLY A 57 -7.00 -20.75 -8.60
N GLY A 58 -6.14 -20.51 -7.61
CA GLY A 58 -5.40 -21.56 -6.90
C GLY A 58 -5.95 -21.74 -5.49
N ALA A 59 -6.78 -22.78 -5.32
CA ALA A 59 -7.45 -23.10 -4.07
C ALA A 59 -6.51 -23.25 -2.86
N SER A 60 -6.70 -22.42 -1.84
CA SER A 60 -6.64 -22.89 -0.47
C SER A 60 -8.09 -23.04 -0.01
N ALA A 61 -8.52 -24.28 0.17
CA ALA A 61 -9.72 -24.57 0.93
C ALA A 61 -9.65 -23.83 2.28
N ALA A 62 -10.77 -23.21 2.66
CA ALA A 62 -11.04 -22.65 3.98
C ALA A 62 -10.02 -21.62 4.52
N GLY A 63 -10.48 -20.37 4.59
CA GLY A 63 -10.00 -19.41 5.59
C GLY A 63 -8.72 -18.67 5.21
N GLY A 64 -8.86 -17.50 4.62
CA GLY A 64 -7.74 -16.58 4.50
C GLY A 64 -8.12 -15.33 3.73
N GLY A 65 -8.11 -14.18 4.40
CA GLY A 65 -8.32 -12.88 3.77
C GLY A 65 -7.69 -11.77 4.61
N GLY A 66 -6.39 -11.51 4.36
CA GLY A 66 -5.75 -10.22 4.65
C GLY A 66 -5.98 -9.26 3.48
N GLY A 67 -5.79 -7.93 3.57
CA GLY A 67 -5.33 -7.02 4.61
C GLY A 67 -4.98 -5.65 3.95
N GLY A 68 -5.07 -4.54 4.69
CA GLY A 68 -4.54 -3.19 4.35
C GLY A 68 -5.59 -2.18 3.82
N ALA A 69 -6.01 -1.07 4.45
CA ALA A 69 -5.45 0.01 5.29
C ALA A 69 -5.22 1.32 4.49
N SER A 70 -5.99 2.38 4.78
CA SER A 70 -5.53 3.78 4.87
C SER A 70 -6.68 4.78 5.09
N SER A 71 -6.35 5.84 5.81
CA SER A 71 -7.21 6.81 6.49
C SER A 71 -7.23 8.17 5.78
N SER A 72 -8.40 8.80 5.69
CA SER A 72 -8.62 10.26 5.84
C SER A 72 -10.11 10.57 5.68
N ALA A 73 -10.81 10.71 6.80
CA ALA A 73 -12.17 11.24 6.83
C ALA A 73 -12.11 12.76 6.78
N ALA A 74 -12.40 13.35 5.62
CA ALA A 74 -12.98 14.68 5.54
C ALA A 74 -14.51 14.56 5.58
N ALA A 75 -15.14 15.54 6.22
CA ALA A 75 -16.48 15.47 6.77
C ALA A 75 -17.62 15.39 5.73
N ALA A 76 -18.63 14.61 6.12
CA ALA A 76 -20.07 14.69 5.89
C ALA A 76 -20.61 15.53 4.72
N VAL A 77 -21.29 14.88 3.77
CA VAL A 77 -22.62 15.31 3.27
C VAL A 77 -23.37 14.09 2.69
N GLY A 78 -24.64 13.93 3.06
CA GLY A 78 -25.66 13.38 2.15
C GLY A 78 -25.87 11.86 2.12
N SER A 79 -26.93 11.42 2.79
CA SER A 79 -27.63 10.15 2.54
C SER A 79 -28.05 10.01 1.07
N ALA A 80 -28.13 8.76 0.62
CA ALA A 80 -28.75 8.25 -0.63
C ALA A 80 -27.80 7.97 -1.82
N ALA A 81 -27.20 6.78 -1.80
CA ALA A 81 -26.88 5.96 -2.99
C ALA A 81 -26.69 4.52 -2.47
N ALA A 82 -27.74 3.69 -2.51
CA ALA A 82 -27.92 2.67 -3.54
C ALA A 82 -26.76 1.65 -3.59
N ASP A 83 -27.00 0.48 -2.99
CA ASP A 83 -26.56 -0.85 -3.44
C ASP A 83 -25.32 -0.94 -4.36
N LEU A 84 -24.17 -0.54 -3.84
CA LEU A 84 -22.88 -1.08 -4.27
C LEU A 84 -22.32 -1.84 -3.07
N GLY A 85 -22.40 -3.17 -3.12
CA GLY A 85 -22.04 -4.10 -2.05
C GLY A 85 -20.56 -4.11 -1.65
N LEU A 86 -20.03 -2.96 -1.24
CA LEU A 86 -18.76 -2.80 -0.56
C LEU A 86 -18.93 -3.28 0.88
N ARG A 87 -18.85 -4.59 1.10
CA ARG A 87 -18.85 -5.16 2.46
C ARG A 87 -17.73 -4.51 3.26
N ARG A 88 -18.09 -3.75 4.30
CA ARG A 88 -17.15 -3.19 5.27
C ARG A 88 -16.35 -4.35 5.88
N PHE A 89 -15.10 -4.53 5.48
CA PHE A 89 -14.25 -5.58 6.03
C PHE A 89 -14.20 -5.40 7.55
N PRO A 90 -14.68 -6.39 8.33
CA PRO A 90 -14.82 -6.24 9.77
C PRO A 90 -13.45 -6.37 10.44
N HIS A 91 -12.73 -5.24 10.51
CA HIS A 91 -11.39 -5.15 11.10
C HIS A 91 -11.39 -5.66 12.55
N TRP A 92 -12.48 -5.44 13.30
CA TRP A 92 -12.66 -5.96 14.65
C TRP A 92 -12.66 -7.49 14.70
N ILE A 93 -13.34 -8.16 13.76
CA ILE A 93 -13.35 -9.62 13.69
C ILE A 93 -11.97 -10.13 13.30
N HIS A 94 -11.29 -9.46 12.37
CA HIS A 94 -9.92 -9.83 12.01
C HIS A 94 -8.98 -9.71 13.20
N ILE A 95 -9.01 -8.60 13.94
CA ILE A 95 -8.20 -8.39 15.16
C ILE A 95 -8.49 -9.48 16.20
N LEU A 96 -9.76 -9.77 16.47
CA LEU A 96 -10.16 -10.81 17.41
C LEU A 96 -9.63 -12.20 17.00
N VAL A 97 -9.80 -12.57 15.73
CA VAL A 97 -9.32 -13.86 15.20
C VAL A 97 -7.80 -13.94 15.29
N THR A 98 -7.08 -12.86 14.99
CA THR A 98 -5.61 -12.84 15.11
C THR A 98 -5.15 -12.98 16.56
N LEU A 99 -5.79 -12.30 17.53
CA LEU A 99 -5.46 -12.44 18.95
C LEU A 99 -5.76 -13.84 19.49
N LEU A 100 -6.87 -14.45 19.07
CA LEU A 100 -7.23 -15.81 19.51
C LEU A 100 -6.30 -16.87 18.90
N THR A 101 -5.97 -16.76 17.62
CA THR A 101 -5.10 -17.73 16.93
C THR A 101 -3.65 -17.64 17.40
N THR A 102 -3.10 -16.43 17.48
CA THR A 102 -1.74 -16.20 18.01
C THR A 102 -1.66 -16.48 19.51
N GLY A 103 -2.67 -16.07 20.27
CA GLY A 103 -2.79 -16.29 21.70
C GLY A 103 -3.00 -17.75 22.08
N LEU A 104 -3.55 -18.59 21.19
CA LEU A 104 -3.66 -20.04 21.40
C LEU A 104 -2.39 -20.79 21.00
N TRP A 105 -1.61 -20.26 20.04
CA TRP A 105 -0.30 -20.82 19.67
C TRP A 105 0.78 -20.55 20.72
N LEU A 106 0.75 -19.37 21.36
CA LEU A 106 1.69 -18.98 22.41
C LEU A 106 1.78 -20.02 23.56
N PRO A 107 0.68 -20.49 24.16
CA PRO A 107 0.67 -21.55 25.17
C PRO A 107 1.25 -22.86 24.68
N GLY A 108 0.98 -23.26 23.42
CA GLY A 108 1.57 -24.44 22.81
C GLY A 108 3.09 -24.32 22.68
N TYR A 109 3.57 -23.16 22.25
CA TYR A 109 5.00 -22.85 22.24
C TYR A 109 5.60 -22.82 23.64
N LEU A 110 4.91 -22.21 24.61
CA LEU A 110 5.39 -22.13 25.99
C LEU A 110 5.48 -23.52 26.64
N LEU A 111 4.45 -24.35 26.44
CA LEU A 111 4.42 -25.73 26.90
C LEU A 111 5.52 -26.55 26.21
N MET A 112 5.68 -26.39 24.89
CA MET A 112 6.78 -26.98 24.15
C MET A 112 8.12 -26.52 24.72
N TYR A 113 8.35 -25.25 24.99
CA TYR A 113 9.60 -24.75 25.59
C TYR A 113 9.82 -25.23 27.02
N TRP A 114 8.76 -25.40 27.81
CA TRP A 114 8.84 -25.84 29.19
C TRP A 114 9.11 -27.34 29.32
N PHE A 115 8.46 -28.16 28.48
CA PHE A 115 8.71 -29.60 28.37
C PHE A 115 9.86 -29.94 27.41
N ARG A 116 10.41 -28.96 26.68
CA ARG A 116 11.58 -29.18 25.81
C ARG A 116 12.78 -29.47 26.67
N ASN A 117 13.15 -30.74 26.64
CA ASN A 117 14.23 -31.31 27.43
C ASN A 117 15.54 -30.56 27.15
N LYS A 118 16.04 -29.81 28.13
CA LYS A 118 17.29 -29.00 28.01
C LYS A 118 18.56 -29.82 27.75
N ARG A 119 18.43 -31.16 27.76
CA ARG A 119 19.51 -32.13 27.53
C ARG A 119 19.93 -32.30 26.06
N TYR A 120 19.09 -31.91 25.10
CA TYR A 120 19.35 -32.13 23.65
C TYR A 120 19.61 -30.85 22.85
N TYR A 121 19.23 -29.69 23.39
CA TYR A 121 19.40 -28.38 22.73
C TYR A 121 20.21 -27.42 23.61
N TYR A 122 21.23 -27.98 24.24
CA TYR A 122 22.45 -27.32 24.70
C TYR A 122 23.61 -28.27 24.42
#